data_AF-A0A7R9ZQH1-F1
#
_entry.id   AF-A0A7R9ZQH1-F1
#
_cell.length_a   1.000
_cell.length_b   1.000
_cell.length_c   1.000
_cell.angle_alpha   90.00
_cell.angle_beta   90.00
_cell.angle_gamma   90.00
#
_symmetry.space_group_name_H-M   'P 1'
#
loop_
_entity.id
_entity.type
_entity.pdbx_description
1 polymer ?
#
loop_
_entity_poly.entity_id
_entity_poly.type
_entity_poly.pdbx_seq_one_letter_code
_entity_poly.pdbx_strand_id
1 'polypeptide(L)'
;PNTRLCLLDFGLVAEVEKEERRAILKAMVHLLQRDFESLIAEDIKGLGFLPHDYDTEKLRPVLLKILNSGLVDASVGADLHRRKATLMDISNELNQLFFDYPFEVPPFFSLVTRGLGLLEGIALTGDPDFDIFQASAPYVMQRGMARLGSKLWSSKMGSKTPETTEETNQEGTATVAKQADRSLRKRRPTSLAEVTSRKPTISDVMASSGGM
;
A
#
# COMPACT_ATOMS: atom_id res chain seq x y z
N PRO A 1 -21.05 6.55 19.77
CA PRO A 1 -20.91 5.39 18.85
C PRO A 1 -19.42 5.08 18.62
N ASN A 2 -18.99 3.83 18.81
CA ASN A 2 -17.61 3.44 18.52
C ASN A 2 -17.45 3.35 17.00
N THR A 3 -16.71 4.28 16.39
CA THR A 3 -16.45 4.34 14.94
C THR A 3 -15.70 3.09 14.48
N ARG A 4 -16.44 2.02 14.19
CA ARG A 4 -15.90 0.73 13.75
C ARG A 4 -16.37 0.46 12.32
N LEU A 5 -15.43 0.14 11.46
CA LEU A 5 -15.71 -0.36 10.11
C LEU A 5 -16.07 -1.85 10.19
N CYS A 6 -17.18 -2.23 9.56
CA CYS A 6 -17.62 -3.62 9.45
C CYS A 6 -17.53 -4.05 7.98
N LEU A 7 -16.77 -5.11 7.70
CA LEU A 7 -16.69 -5.73 6.38
C LEU A 7 -17.71 -6.86 6.32
N LEU A 8 -18.66 -6.77 5.40
CA LEU A 8 -19.79 -7.72 5.28
C LEU A 8 -19.66 -8.67 4.09
N ASP A 9 -18.94 -8.27 3.04
CA ASP A 9 -18.80 -9.02 1.80
C ASP A 9 -17.33 -9.40 1.55
N PHE A 10 -17.12 -10.65 1.16
CA PHE A 10 -15.82 -11.26 0.83
C PHE A 10 -15.83 -11.97 -0.54
N GLY A 11 -16.83 -11.70 -1.38
CA GLY A 11 -16.98 -12.35 -2.70
C GLY A 11 -15.88 -12.03 -3.72
N LEU A 12 -15.07 -10.98 -3.48
CA LEU A 12 -13.97 -10.53 -4.34
C LEU A 12 -12.59 -10.65 -3.66
N VAL A 13 -12.43 -11.58 -2.73
CA VAL A 13 -11.14 -11.85 -2.09
C VAL A 13 -10.23 -12.63 -3.04
N ALA A 14 -9.00 -12.12 -3.21
CA ALA A 14 -7.92 -12.83 -3.90
C ALA A 14 -6.84 -13.25 -2.90
N GLU A 15 -6.27 -14.42 -3.12
CA GLU A 15 -5.07 -14.85 -2.42
C GLU A 15 -3.83 -14.35 -3.18
N VAL A 16 -2.86 -13.83 -2.44
CA VAL A 16 -1.57 -13.37 -2.97
C VAL A 16 -0.49 -14.11 -2.20
N GLU A 17 0.44 -14.72 -2.92
CA GLU A 17 1.46 -15.56 -2.33
C GLU A 17 2.39 -14.77 -1.40
N LYS A 18 3.10 -15.46 -0.51
CA LYS A 18 3.97 -14.78 0.47
C LYS A 18 5.12 -14.05 -0.23
N GLU A 19 5.62 -14.65 -1.29
CA GLU A 19 6.72 -14.18 -2.14
C GLU A 19 6.28 -12.93 -2.91
N GLU A 20 5.12 -12.97 -3.56
CA GLU A 20 4.51 -11.81 -4.23
C GLU A 20 4.26 -10.66 -3.24
N ARG A 21 3.67 -10.93 -2.07
CA ARG A 21 3.47 -9.91 -1.03
C ARG A 21 4.78 -9.28 -0.58
N ARG A 22 5.86 -10.07 -0.51
CA ARG A 22 7.19 -9.57 -0.15
C ARG A 22 7.78 -8.73 -1.29
N ALA A 23 7.63 -9.15 -2.54
CA ALA A 23 8.08 -8.40 -3.72
C ALA A 23 7.35 -7.05 -3.84
N ILE A 24 6.02 -7.04 -3.68
CA ILE A 24 5.20 -5.82 -3.65
C ILE A 24 5.70 -4.87 -2.55
N LEU A 25 5.87 -5.37 -1.32
CA LEU A 25 6.34 -4.53 -0.22
C LEU A 25 7.75 -3.98 -0.45
N LYS A 26 8.66 -4.79 -1.03
CA LYS A 26 10.03 -4.37 -1.37
C LYS A 26 10.01 -3.24 -2.41
N ALA A 27 9.25 -3.43 -3.47
CA ALA A 27 9.06 -2.42 -4.52
C ALA A 27 8.49 -1.11 -3.97
N MET A 28 7.48 -1.18 -3.10
CA MET A 28 6.92 0.02 -2.46
C MET A 28 7.95 0.74 -1.59
N VAL A 29 8.83 0.01 -0.88
CA VAL A 29 9.89 0.63 -0.07
C VAL A 29 10.90 1.36 -0.97
N HIS A 30 11.39 0.72 -2.03
CA HIS A 30 12.31 1.39 -2.97
C HIS A 30 11.64 2.58 -3.67
N LEU A 31 10.36 2.47 -4.02
CA LEU A 31 9.58 3.57 -4.59
C LEU A 31 9.51 4.78 -3.64
N LEU A 32 9.16 4.56 -2.37
CA LEU A 32 9.08 5.62 -1.35
C LEU A 32 10.45 6.25 -1.05
N GLN A 33 11.51 5.46 -1.09
CA GLN A 33 12.89 5.93 -0.89
C GLN A 33 13.48 6.60 -2.14
N ARG A 34 12.74 6.64 -3.25
CA ARG A 34 13.22 7.07 -4.57
C ARG A 34 14.46 6.28 -5.03
N ASP A 35 14.55 5.02 -4.61
CA ASP A 35 15.59 4.09 -5.05
C ASP A 35 15.20 3.41 -6.36
N PHE A 36 15.09 4.21 -7.42
CA PHE A 36 14.66 3.72 -8.73
C PHE A 36 15.66 2.77 -9.37
N GLU A 37 16.93 2.87 -9.02
CA GLU A 37 17.97 1.93 -9.47
C GLU A 37 17.66 0.51 -8.99
N SER A 38 17.43 0.34 -7.69
CA SER A 38 17.07 -0.96 -7.10
C SER A 38 15.70 -1.46 -7.60
N LEU A 39 14.75 -0.54 -7.80
CA LEU A 39 13.43 -0.87 -8.34
C LEU A 39 13.54 -1.47 -9.77
N ILE A 40 14.33 -0.83 -10.64
CA ILE A 40 14.49 -1.26 -12.03
C ILE A 40 15.33 -2.53 -12.13
N ALA A 41 16.45 -2.59 -11.41
CA ALA A 41 17.41 -3.69 -11.52
C ALA A 41 16.90 -5.00 -10.89
N GLU A 42 16.16 -4.91 -9.79
CA GLU A 42 15.77 -6.07 -8.99
C GLU A 42 14.26 -6.28 -8.92
N ASP A 43 13.50 -5.25 -8.56
CA ASP A 43 12.11 -5.45 -8.14
C ASP A 43 11.16 -5.68 -9.31
N ILE A 44 11.37 -5.02 -10.46
CA ILE A 44 10.58 -5.27 -11.67
C ILE A 44 10.60 -6.75 -12.05
N LYS A 45 11.76 -7.41 -11.92
CA LYS A 45 11.91 -8.86 -12.13
C LYS A 45 11.26 -9.66 -11.01
N GLY A 46 11.47 -9.26 -9.75
CA GLY A 46 10.87 -9.91 -8.58
C GLY A 46 9.34 -9.83 -8.54
N LEU A 47 8.76 -8.83 -9.20
CA LEU A 47 7.33 -8.66 -9.39
C LEU A 47 6.79 -9.44 -10.60
N GLY A 48 7.65 -10.00 -11.46
CA GLY A 48 7.25 -10.72 -12.67
C GLY A 48 6.93 -9.83 -13.87
N PHE A 49 7.36 -8.56 -13.86
CA PHE A 49 7.17 -7.67 -15.00
C PHE A 49 8.19 -7.89 -16.12
N LEU A 50 9.34 -8.47 -15.80
CA LEU A 50 10.36 -8.85 -16.78
C LEU A 50 10.91 -10.24 -16.44
N PRO A 51 11.39 -10.99 -17.43
CA PRO A 51 12.14 -12.22 -17.20
C PRO A 51 13.34 -11.99 -16.27
N HIS A 52 13.63 -12.95 -15.40
CA HIS A 52 14.71 -12.82 -14.40
C HIS A 52 16.10 -12.62 -15.03
N ASP A 53 16.34 -13.23 -16.19
CA ASP A 53 17.56 -13.16 -16.97
C ASP A 53 17.64 -11.95 -17.91
N TYR A 54 16.59 -11.15 -18.00
CA TYR A 54 16.55 -9.98 -18.88
C TYR A 54 17.56 -8.90 -18.47
N ASP A 55 18.32 -8.37 -19.43
CA ASP A 55 19.24 -7.26 -19.18
C ASP A 55 18.50 -5.91 -19.17
N THR A 56 18.49 -5.27 -18.00
CA THR A 56 17.80 -3.99 -17.78
C THR A 56 18.62 -2.76 -18.16
N GLU A 57 19.88 -2.89 -18.59
CA GLU A 57 20.78 -1.76 -18.89
C GLU A 57 20.18 -0.78 -19.92
N LYS A 58 19.58 -1.31 -20.99
CA LYS A 58 18.97 -0.48 -22.05
C LYS A 58 17.66 0.18 -21.60
N LEU A 59 16.95 -0.47 -20.69
CA LEU A 59 15.66 -0.03 -20.18
C LEU A 59 15.81 1.03 -19.08
N ARG A 60 16.90 0.93 -18.29
CA ARG A 60 17.20 1.80 -17.15
C ARG A 60 17.03 3.29 -17.46
N PRO A 61 17.68 3.90 -18.49
CA PRO A 61 17.57 5.33 -18.71
C PRO A 61 16.13 5.78 -19.03
N VAL A 62 15.36 4.94 -19.73
CA VAL A 62 13.97 5.23 -20.08
C VAL A 62 13.09 5.18 -18.85
N LEU A 63 13.17 4.11 -18.06
CA LEU A 63 12.41 3.97 -16.82
C LEU A 63 12.79 5.01 -15.77
N LEU A 64 14.07 5.35 -15.63
CA LEU A 64 14.50 6.41 -14.72
C LEU A 64 13.90 7.76 -15.13
N LYS A 65 13.86 8.08 -16.43
CA LYS A 65 13.22 9.31 -16.91
C LYS A 65 11.75 9.35 -16.50
N ILE A 66 10.99 8.28 -16.78
CA ILE A 66 9.56 8.14 -16.48
C ILE A 66 9.29 8.23 -14.96
N LEU A 67 10.07 7.50 -14.16
CA LEU A 67 9.88 7.45 -12.71
C LEU A 67 10.26 8.78 -12.04
N ASN A 68 11.33 9.43 -12.52
CA ASN A 68 11.71 10.75 -12.01
C ASN A 68 10.73 11.84 -12.43
N SER A 69 10.27 11.89 -13.68
CA SER A 69 9.25 12.86 -14.10
C SER A 69 7.94 12.64 -13.32
N GLY A 70 7.54 11.38 -13.19
CA GLY A 70 6.27 11.03 -12.61
C GLY A 70 6.15 11.20 -11.10
N LEU A 71 7.14 10.78 -10.33
CA LEU A 71 7.07 10.78 -8.86
C LEU A 71 7.60 12.07 -8.23
N VAL A 72 8.37 12.87 -8.98
CA VAL A 72 8.76 14.22 -8.52
C VAL A 72 7.55 15.16 -8.60
N ASP A 73 6.79 15.10 -9.69
CA ASP A 73 5.56 15.89 -9.86
C ASP A 73 4.35 15.30 -9.11
N ALA A 74 4.36 14.00 -8.78
CA ALA A 74 3.37 13.36 -7.91
C ALA A 74 3.77 13.30 -6.43
N SER A 75 4.72 14.14 -5.99
CA SER A 75 5.10 14.24 -4.59
C SER A 75 3.90 14.48 -3.67
N VAL A 76 4.00 13.96 -2.45
CA VAL A 76 3.07 14.20 -1.34
C VAL A 76 2.81 15.70 -1.21
N GLY A 77 1.57 16.13 -1.49
CA GLY A 77 1.14 17.54 -1.43
C GLY A 77 1.08 18.27 -2.77
N ALA A 78 1.37 17.62 -3.89
CA ALA A 78 1.14 18.19 -5.22
C ALA A 78 -0.37 18.26 -5.55
N ASP A 79 -0.75 19.30 -6.29
CA ASP A 79 -2.13 19.51 -6.77
C ASP A 79 -2.68 18.27 -7.50
N LEU A 80 -3.88 17.83 -7.11
CA LEU A 80 -4.51 16.60 -7.60
C LEU A 80 -4.75 16.63 -9.12
N HIS A 81 -5.08 17.79 -9.69
CA HIS A 81 -5.29 17.93 -11.14
C HIS A 81 -3.98 17.85 -11.91
N ARG A 82 -2.92 18.47 -11.40
CA ARG A 82 -1.57 18.35 -11.98
C ARG A 82 -1.10 16.91 -11.99
N ARG A 83 -1.33 16.17 -10.90
CA ARG A 83 -0.99 14.74 -10.80
C ARG A 83 -1.73 13.89 -11.82
N LYS A 84 -3.02 14.13 -12.03
CA LYS A 84 -3.81 13.40 -13.02
C LYS A 84 -3.26 13.57 -14.45
N ALA A 85 -2.85 14.79 -14.80
CA ALA A 85 -2.22 15.07 -16.09
C ALA A 85 -0.86 14.36 -16.20
N THR A 86 -0.01 14.45 -15.17
CA THR A 86 1.28 13.75 -15.13
C THR A 86 1.11 12.23 -15.23
N LEU A 87 0.11 11.64 -14.56
CA LEU A 87 -0.20 10.20 -14.65
C LEU A 87 -0.62 9.78 -16.06
N MET A 88 -1.35 10.62 -16.80
CA MET A 88 -1.70 10.35 -18.19
C MET A 88 -0.46 10.36 -19.10
N ASP A 89 0.44 11.33 -18.91
CA ASP A 89 1.69 11.40 -19.69
C ASP A 89 2.60 10.20 -19.41
N ILE A 90 2.78 9.85 -18.12
CA ILE A 90 3.48 8.63 -17.69
C ILE A 90 2.82 7.40 -18.31
N SER A 91 1.49 7.32 -18.30
CA SER A 91 0.77 6.17 -18.86
C SER A 91 1.06 5.99 -20.35
N ASN A 92 1.20 7.08 -21.10
CA ASN A 92 1.55 7.01 -22.53
C ASN A 92 3.01 6.56 -22.72
N GLU A 93 3.95 7.09 -21.93
CA GLU A 93 5.37 6.67 -21.98
C GLU A 93 5.53 5.19 -21.55
N LEU A 94 4.82 4.74 -20.52
CA LEU A 94 4.80 3.34 -20.08
C LEU A 94 4.16 2.42 -21.12
N ASN A 95 3.09 2.85 -21.80
CA ASN A 95 2.47 2.05 -22.86
C ASN A 95 3.45 1.74 -23.98
N GLN A 96 4.25 2.72 -24.43
CA GLN A 96 5.29 2.48 -25.43
C GLN A 96 6.34 1.48 -24.93
N LEU A 97 6.73 1.59 -23.65
CA LEU A 97 7.66 0.67 -23.01
C LEU A 97 7.17 -0.80 -23.04
N PHE A 98 5.86 -1.03 -22.84
CA PHE A 98 5.26 -2.36 -22.92
C PHE A 98 5.32 -2.96 -24.35
N PHE A 99 5.43 -2.14 -25.39
CA PHE A 99 5.60 -2.60 -26.77
C PHE A 99 7.06 -2.86 -27.14
N ASP A 100 7.96 -1.98 -26.69
CA ASP A 100 9.38 -2.02 -27.07
C ASP A 100 10.20 -3.06 -26.30
N TYR A 101 9.70 -3.48 -25.13
CA TYR A 101 10.39 -4.37 -24.21
C TYR A 101 9.49 -5.56 -23.82
N PRO A 102 10.06 -6.72 -23.43
CA PRO A 102 9.29 -7.94 -23.15
C PRO A 102 8.66 -7.89 -21.76
N PHE A 103 7.82 -6.88 -21.53
CA PHE A 103 7.09 -6.77 -20.29
C PHE A 103 5.92 -7.76 -20.25
N GLU A 104 5.75 -8.39 -19.11
CA GLU A 104 4.59 -9.22 -18.79
C GLU A 104 3.78 -8.54 -17.69
N VAL A 105 2.46 -8.66 -17.74
CA VAL A 105 1.59 -8.14 -16.67
C VAL A 105 1.20 -9.29 -15.75
N PRO A 106 1.72 -9.34 -14.52
CA PRO A 106 1.39 -10.42 -13.59
C PRO A 106 -0.11 -10.43 -13.23
N PRO A 107 -0.74 -11.60 -13.08
CA PRO A 107 -2.15 -11.69 -12.70
C PRO A 107 -2.49 -10.93 -11.41
N PHE A 108 -1.65 -11.03 -10.37
CA PHE A 108 -1.85 -10.33 -9.10
C PHE A 108 -1.90 -8.82 -9.27
N PHE A 109 -1.13 -8.26 -10.22
CA PHE A 109 -1.09 -6.81 -10.46
C PHE A 109 -2.45 -6.29 -10.94
N SER A 110 -3.11 -7.03 -11.82
CA SER A 110 -4.46 -6.67 -12.29
C SER A 110 -5.51 -6.69 -11.16
N LEU A 111 -5.37 -7.63 -10.22
CA LEU A 111 -6.26 -7.76 -9.07
C LEU A 111 -6.05 -6.61 -8.08
N VAL A 112 -4.78 -6.32 -7.77
CA VAL A 112 -4.40 -5.26 -6.83
C VAL A 112 -4.78 -3.89 -7.38
N THR A 113 -4.48 -3.59 -8.65
CA THR A 113 -4.81 -2.29 -9.27
C THR A 113 -6.31 -2.04 -9.32
N ARG A 114 -7.12 -3.06 -9.66
CA ARG A 114 -8.58 -2.97 -9.61
C ARG A 114 -9.09 -2.67 -8.20
N GLY A 115 -8.57 -3.38 -7.20
CA GLY A 115 -8.93 -3.15 -5.81
C GLY A 115 -8.55 -1.75 -5.34
N LEU A 116 -7.34 -1.29 -5.69
CA LEU A 116 -6.83 0.03 -5.33
C LEU A 116 -7.70 1.15 -5.92
N GLY A 117 -7.99 1.09 -7.22
CA GLY A 117 -8.80 2.11 -7.89
C GLY A 117 -10.23 2.20 -7.35
N LEU A 118 -10.82 1.06 -6.94
CA LEU A 118 -12.12 1.05 -6.27
C LEU A 118 -12.04 1.73 -4.89
N LEU A 119 -11.05 1.37 -4.08
CA LEU A 119 -10.87 1.94 -2.74
C LEU A 119 -10.56 3.44 -2.79
N GLU A 120 -9.72 3.86 -3.74
CA GLU A 120 -9.43 5.27 -3.99
C GLU A 120 -10.67 6.03 -4.44
N GLY A 121 -11.45 5.47 -5.38
CA GLY A 121 -12.70 6.05 -5.83
C GLY A 121 -13.69 6.25 -4.68
N ILE A 122 -13.83 5.26 -3.79
CA ILE A 122 -14.68 5.38 -2.58
C ILE A 122 -14.13 6.46 -1.64
N ALA A 123 -12.82 6.50 -1.40
CA ALA A 123 -12.22 7.51 -0.53
C ALA A 123 -12.46 8.93 -1.06
N LEU A 124 -12.30 9.15 -2.37
CA LEU A 124 -12.54 10.44 -3.03
C LEU A 124 -14.01 10.90 -2.97
N THR A 125 -14.97 9.98 -2.80
CA THR A 125 -16.38 10.39 -2.54
C THR A 125 -16.59 10.97 -1.14
N GLY A 126 -15.77 10.58 -0.17
CA GLY A 126 -15.84 11.08 1.21
C GLY A 126 -14.93 12.28 1.48
N ASP A 127 -13.76 12.31 0.84
CA ASP A 127 -12.76 13.37 0.93
C ASP A 127 -12.19 13.64 -0.47
N PRO A 128 -12.61 14.71 -1.16
CA PRO A 128 -12.15 15.04 -2.51
C PRO A 128 -10.64 15.29 -2.61
N ASP A 129 -9.98 15.64 -1.50
CA ASP A 129 -8.55 15.92 -1.44
C ASP A 129 -7.74 14.69 -0.96
N PHE A 130 -8.39 13.52 -0.85
CA PHE A 130 -7.75 12.31 -0.39
C PHE A 130 -6.56 11.91 -1.28
N ASP A 131 -5.40 11.70 -0.64
CA ASP A 131 -4.18 11.25 -1.28
C ASP A 131 -3.79 9.85 -0.77
N ILE A 132 -3.96 8.85 -1.64
CA ILE A 132 -3.68 7.45 -1.30
C ILE A 132 -2.20 7.17 -0.99
N PHE A 133 -1.28 7.92 -1.57
CA PHE A 133 0.15 7.78 -1.31
C PHE A 133 0.50 8.30 0.08
N GLN A 134 -0.06 9.46 0.47
CA GLN A 134 0.08 10.00 1.82
C GLN A 134 -0.53 9.08 2.88
N ALA A 135 -1.77 8.63 2.63
CA ALA A 135 -2.50 7.78 3.56
C ALA A 135 -1.81 6.42 3.78
N SER A 136 -1.18 5.86 2.75
CA SER A 136 -0.53 4.54 2.81
C SER A 136 0.91 4.56 3.33
N ALA A 137 1.62 5.70 3.24
CA ALA A 137 3.04 5.78 3.60
C ALA A 137 3.36 5.24 5.01
N PRO A 138 2.63 5.59 6.09
CA PRO A 138 2.91 5.08 7.43
C PRO A 138 2.79 3.55 7.53
N TYR A 139 1.80 2.97 6.83
CA TYR A 139 1.58 1.54 6.82
C TYR A 139 2.73 0.80 6.09
N VAL A 140 3.13 1.30 4.92
CA VAL A 140 4.24 0.72 4.14
C VAL A 140 5.54 0.80 4.93
N MET A 141 5.82 1.93 5.59
CA MET A 141 7.01 2.09 6.43
C MET A 141 7.01 1.09 7.59
N GLN A 142 5.93 1.03 8.38
CA GLN A 142 5.83 0.11 9.52
C GLN A 142 5.96 -1.35 9.08
N ARG A 143 5.29 -1.72 7.99
CA ARG A 143 5.28 -3.08 7.47
C ARG A 143 6.62 -3.45 6.85
N GLY A 144 7.24 -2.54 6.11
CA GLY A 144 8.56 -2.67 5.51
C GLY A 144 9.62 -2.94 6.57
N MET A 145 9.68 -2.11 7.62
CA MET A 145 10.60 -2.32 8.75
C MET A 145 10.40 -3.68 9.42
N ALA A 146 9.14 -4.08 9.64
CA ALA A 146 8.83 -5.34 10.31
C ALA A 146 9.12 -6.60 9.48
N ARG A 147 9.09 -6.53 8.15
CA ARG A 147 9.14 -7.72 7.26
C ARG A 147 10.36 -7.81 6.36
N LEU A 148 10.97 -6.67 6.03
CA LEU A 148 12.18 -6.60 5.20
C LEU A 148 13.43 -6.33 6.04
N GLY A 149 13.25 -5.94 7.31
CA GLY A 149 14.32 -5.66 8.26
C GLY A 149 14.85 -4.23 8.14
N SER A 150 15.49 -3.75 9.22
CA SER A 150 16.04 -2.39 9.27
C SER A 150 17.10 -2.14 8.20
N LYS A 151 17.81 -3.16 7.71
CA LYS A 151 18.90 -3.03 6.74
C LYS A 151 18.48 -2.36 5.42
N LEU A 152 17.29 -2.70 4.90
CA LEU A 152 16.75 -2.06 3.69
C LEU A 152 16.43 -0.56 3.92
N TRP A 153 16.11 -0.21 5.16
CA TRP A 153 15.78 1.16 5.56
C TRP A 153 17.02 1.98 5.94
N SER A 154 18.00 1.34 6.58
CA SER A 154 19.23 1.96 7.08
C SER A 154 20.24 2.27 5.98
N SER A 155 20.18 1.60 4.83
CA SER A 155 21.19 1.74 3.78
C SER A 155 21.15 3.10 3.06
N LYS A 156 20.04 3.85 3.10
CA LYS A 156 19.88 5.12 2.37
C LYS A 156 19.18 6.26 3.13
N MET A 157 18.63 6.05 4.33
CA MET A 157 18.20 7.17 5.22
C MET A 157 19.37 7.90 5.90
N GLY A 158 20.49 8.03 5.19
CA GLY A 158 21.69 8.75 5.62
C GLY A 158 21.89 10.06 4.86
N SER A 159 20.83 10.75 4.42
CA SER A 159 20.92 12.12 3.87
C SER A 159 19.56 12.77 3.66
N LYS A 160 18.72 12.80 4.70
CA LYS A 160 17.72 13.84 4.98
C LYS A 160 16.87 13.35 6.14
N THR A 161 17.22 13.82 7.33
CA THR A 161 16.22 14.00 8.38
C THR A 161 15.08 14.84 7.78
N PRO A 162 13.81 14.50 8.01
CA PRO A 162 12.75 15.46 7.77
C PRO A 162 13.09 16.69 8.60
N GLU A 163 13.21 17.86 7.96
CA GLU A 163 13.28 19.12 8.68
C GLU A 163 12.05 19.17 9.59
N THR A 164 12.31 19.06 10.88
CA THR A 164 11.39 19.46 11.92
C THR A 164 11.16 20.95 11.76
N THR A 165 10.08 21.33 11.10
CA THR A 165 9.41 22.58 11.43
C THR A 165 8.74 22.33 12.78
N GLU A 166 9.51 22.51 13.85
CA GLU A 166 8.95 22.74 15.17
C GLU A 166 8.24 24.09 15.14
N GLU A 167 6.91 24.07 15.10
CA GLU A 167 6.09 25.04 15.82
C GLU A 167 4.85 24.32 16.39
N THR A 168 4.93 24.03 17.69
CA THR A 168 3.84 23.91 18.67
C THR A 168 2.68 22.94 18.42
N ASN A 169 2.75 21.76 19.07
CA ASN A 169 1.77 21.27 20.07
C ASN A 169 2.13 19.83 20.49
N GLN A 170 3.22 19.71 21.25
CA GLN A 170 3.62 18.47 21.90
C GLN A 170 2.92 18.34 23.26
N GLU A 171 1.70 17.78 23.27
CA GLU A 171 1.16 17.16 24.50
C GLU A 171 0.08 16.09 24.24
N GLY A 172 -0.49 16.00 23.02
CA GLY A 172 -1.56 15.03 22.72
C GLY A 172 -1.16 13.68 22.13
N THR A 173 -0.04 13.58 21.40
CA THR A 173 0.19 12.44 20.48
C THR A 173 0.96 11.27 21.11
N ALA A 174 1.87 11.54 22.06
CA ALA A 174 2.65 10.49 22.73
C ALA A 174 1.81 9.63 23.69
N THR A 175 0.73 10.19 24.23
CA THR A 175 -0.17 9.51 25.17
C THR A 175 -1.05 8.49 24.44
N VAL A 176 -1.54 8.80 23.24
CA VAL A 176 -2.42 7.92 22.45
C VAL A 176 -1.68 6.69 21.92
N ALA A 177 -0.43 6.84 21.44
CA ALA A 177 0.37 5.73 20.92
C ALA A 177 0.75 4.72 22.03
N LYS A 178 1.13 5.21 23.22
CA LYS A 178 1.43 4.35 24.38
C LYS A 178 0.17 3.65 24.93
N GLN A 179 -0.99 4.29 24.83
CA GLN A 179 -2.25 3.76 25.36
C GLN A 179 -2.90 2.74 24.41
N ALA A 180 -2.68 2.88 23.09
CA ALA A 180 -3.07 1.89 22.08
C ALA A 180 -2.24 0.60 22.19
N ASP A 181 -0.91 0.70 22.34
CA ASP A 181 -0.03 -0.47 22.45
C ASP A 181 -0.24 -1.27 23.76
N ARG A 182 -0.52 -0.55 24.88
CA ARG A 182 -0.87 -1.18 26.16
C ARG A 182 -2.21 -1.91 26.13
N SER A 183 -3.13 -1.49 25.26
CA SER A 183 -4.45 -2.09 25.08
C SER A 183 -4.41 -3.32 24.16
N LEU A 184 -3.49 -3.34 23.18
CA LEU A 184 -3.27 -4.49 22.28
C LEU A 184 -2.52 -5.65 22.96
N ARG A 185 -1.57 -5.35 23.88
CA ARG A 185 -0.88 -6.39 24.66
C ARG A 185 -1.78 -7.14 25.64
N LYS A 186 -2.85 -6.51 26.14
CA LYS A 186 -3.82 -7.14 27.07
C LYS A 186 -4.89 -8.00 26.38
N ARG A 187 -4.93 -8.03 25.04
CA ARG A 187 -5.98 -8.70 24.26
C ARG A 187 -5.45 -9.81 23.34
N ARG A 188 -4.34 -10.47 23.70
CA ARG A 188 -4.05 -11.79 23.13
C ARG A 188 -4.93 -12.82 23.82
N PRO A 189 -5.89 -13.47 23.14
CA PRO A 189 -6.47 -14.69 23.68
C PRO A 189 -5.38 -15.76 23.73
N THR A 190 -5.08 -16.24 24.94
CA THR A 190 -4.39 -17.50 25.16
C THR A 190 -5.34 -18.62 24.75
N SER A 191 -5.01 -19.34 23.68
CA SER A 191 -5.69 -20.54 23.16
C SER A 191 -6.89 -20.30 22.23
N LEU A 192 -6.88 -21.04 21.12
CA LEU A 192 -7.86 -21.05 20.03
C LEU A 192 -9.06 -21.99 20.30
N ALA A 193 -9.27 -22.44 21.54
CA ALA A 193 -10.15 -23.57 21.85
C ALA A 193 -11.55 -23.22 22.41
N GLU A 194 -11.88 -21.95 22.72
CA GLU A 194 -13.16 -21.63 23.39
C GLU A 194 -14.25 -21.01 22.50
N VAL A 195 -14.04 -20.88 21.19
CA VAL A 195 -15.06 -20.36 20.26
C VAL A 195 -15.78 -21.49 19.53
N THR A 196 -16.24 -22.53 20.25
CA THR A 196 -17.22 -23.49 19.69
C THR A 196 -18.12 -24.06 20.77
N SER A 197 -19.22 -23.38 21.11
CA SER A 197 -20.37 -24.04 21.76
C SER A 197 -21.57 -23.08 21.84
N ARG A 198 -22.30 -22.96 20.74
CA ARG A 198 -23.78 -22.93 20.72
C ARG A 198 -24.24 -22.88 19.26
N LYS A 199 -24.96 -23.91 18.82
CA LYS A 199 -25.72 -23.86 17.55
C LYS A 199 -27.00 -23.05 17.83
N PRO A 200 -27.36 -22.06 16.98
CA PRO A 200 -28.61 -21.33 17.12
C PRO A 200 -29.81 -22.25 16.83
N THR A 201 -30.91 -22.02 17.54
CA THR A 201 -32.15 -22.80 17.41
C THR A 201 -33.19 -22.04 16.59
N ILE A 202 -34.13 -22.76 15.98
CA ILE A 202 -35.16 -22.22 15.06
C ILE A 202 -36.03 -21.12 15.71
N SER A 203 -36.10 -21.08 17.05
CA SER A 203 -36.74 -19.99 17.81
C SER A 203 -36.08 -18.62 17.61
N ASP A 204 -34.78 -18.57 17.35
CA ASP A 204 -34.00 -17.32 17.26
C ASP A 204 -34.22 -16.61 15.91
N VAL A 205 -34.67 -17.33 14.89
CA VAL A 205 -34.92 -16.82 13.53
C VAL A 205 -36.33 -16.23 13.39
N MET A 206 -37.29 -16.67 14.20
CA MET A 206 -38.70 -16.24 14.11
C MET A 206 -39.00 -14.95 14.88
N ALA A 207 -38.10 -14.48 15.75
CA ALA A 207 -38.30 -13.27 16.55
C ALA A 207 -37.97 -11.95 15.82
N SER A 208 -37.35 -11.99 14.63
CA SER A 208 -36.90 -10.78 13.92
C SER A 208 -37.79 -10.34 12.74
N SER A 209 -38.95 -10.95 12.55
CA SER A 209 -39.86 -10.67 11.41
C SER A 209 -41.26 -10.17 11.81
N GLY A 210 -41.42 -9.60 13.01
CA GLY A 210 -42.69 -9.04 13.47
C GLY A 210 -42.55 -7.60 13.98
N GLY A 211 -42.76 -6.62 13.10
CA GLY A 211 -42.84 -5.20 13.45
C GLY A 211 -43.22 -4.36 12.24
N MET A 212 -44.53 -4.20 12.03
CA MET A 212 -45.13 -3.14 11.20
C MET A 212 -44.99 -1.78 11.88
#